data_AF-A0A9X1F428-F1
#
_entry.id   AF-A0A9X1F428-F1
#
_cell.length_a   1.000
_cell.length_b   1.000
_cell.length_c   1.000
_cell.angle_alpha   90.00
_cell.angle_beta   90.00
_cell.angle_gamma   90.00
#
_symmetry.space_group_name_H-M   'P 1'
#
loop_
_entity.id
_entity.type
_entity.pdbx_description
1 polymer ?
#
loop_
_entity_poly.entity_id
_entity_poly.type
_entity_poly.pdbx_seq_one_letter_code
_entity_poly.pdbx_strand_id
1 'polypeptide(L)'
;MRALPWLLVALTGVAAPVVAMLLLFDASDPASIPPLNGPILAVGLMGVSMIGAAATGRLWVGVLLGLLSVGGLILLAYTLGMPTVLHPLSVGFAVIIASISFAVRGALFARSASDRGWWVALFVVGGEAAVVATAAARPDMLPDWLLALLPAQWASMAIQAALTNSADSVANSALIALAGTAAATLVVVWLWPRRWPYLLMFSAWLGFSALVYHSPAPELPRVDQVSAAAPVSPLASGTARYLHNFR
;
A
#
# COMPACT_ATOMS: atom_id res chain seq x y z
N MET A 1 1.89 -21.86 21.37
CA MET A 1 1.23 -21.01 20.34
C MET A 1 2.17 -19.98 19.67
N ARG A 2 3.47 -19.89 20.00
CA ARG A 2 4.38 -18.88 19.43
C ARG A 2 4.72 -19.06 17.94
N ALA A 3 4.46 -20.23 17.34
CA ALA A 3 4.78 -20.51 15.93
C ALA A 3 3.78 -19.91 14.93
N LEU A 4 2.51 -19.76 15.32
CA LEU A 4 1.44 -19.30 14.46
C LEU A 4 1.66 -17.88 13.87
N PRO A 5 2.08 -16.85 14.64
CA PRO A 5 2.37 -15.54 14.05
C PRO A 5 3.52 -15.59 13.03
N TRP A 6 4.52 -16.45 13.23
CA TRP A 6 5.63 -16.59 12.27
C TRP A 6 5.20 -17.27 10.97
N LEU A 7 4.29 -18.25 11.07
CA LEU A 7 3.64 -18.82 9.88
C LEU A 7 2.89 -17.73 9.10
N LEU A 8 2.13 -16.88 9.79
CA LEU A 8 1.38 -15.78 9.16
C LEU A 8 2.30 -14.73 8.54
N VAL A 9 3.41 -14.38 9.20
CA VAL A 9 4.45 -13.51 8.63
C VAL A 9 5.03 -14.11 7.36
N ALA A 10 5.38 -15.40 7.36
CA ALA A 10 5.89 -16.07 6.17
C ALA A 10 4.85 -16.14 5.04
N LEU A 11 3.59 -16.43 5.38
CA LEU A 11 2.50 -16.51 4.40
C LEU A 11 2.23 -15.15 3.75
N THR A 12 2.10 -14.09 4.55
CA THR A 12 1.80 -12.74 4.06
C THR A 12 2.98 -12.11 3.34
N GLY A 13 4.21 -12.36 3.79
CA GLY A 13 5.42 -11.73 3.26
C GLY A 13 6.09 -12.40 2.10
N VAL A 14 5.89 -13.70 1.96
CA VAL A 14 6.64 -14.51 1.01
C VAL A 14 5.67 -15.32 0.18
N ALA A 15 4.86 -16.19 0.79
CA ALA A 15 4.05 -17.12 0.01
C ALA A 15 3.03 -16.40 -0.89
N ALA A 16 2.22 -15.49 -0.34
CA ALA A 16 1.20 -14.80 -1.12
C ALA A 16 1.78 -13.89 -2.22
N PRO A 17 2.80 -13.04 -1.96
CA PRO A 17 3.42 -12.23 -3.01
C PRO A 17 4.14 -13.07 -4.07
N VAL A 18 4.82 -14.16 -3.69
CA VAL A 18 5.48 -15.06 -4.65
C VAL A 18 4.45 -15.74 -5.55
N VAL A 19 3.37 -16.29 -4.98
CA VAL A 19 2.28 -16.87 -5.79
C VAL A 19 1.72 -15.84 -6.75
N ALA A 20 1.48 -14.61 -6.29
CA ALA A 20 1.00 -13.55 -7.17
C ALA A 20 1.99 -13.21 -8.29
N MET A 21 3.29 -13.11 -7.99
CA MET A 21 4.33 -12.90 -9.00
C MET A 21 4.37 -14.02 -10.05
N LEU A 22 4.22 -15.28 -9.62
CA LEU A 22 4.19 -16.43 -10.53
C LEU A 22 2.94 -16.41 -11.42
N LEU A 23 1.77 -16.05 -10.87
CA LEU A 23 0.55 -15.91 -11.66
C LEU A 23 0.63 -14.75 -12.67
N LEU A 24 1.30 -13.65 -12.30
CA LEU A 24 1.54 -12.51 -13.20
C LEU A 24 2.58 -12.82 -14.27
N PHE A 25 3.59 -13.64 -13.94
CA PHE A 25 4.60 -14.09 -14.90
C PHE A 25 4.00 -14.99 -16.00
N ASP A 26 3.07 -15.87 -15.62
CA ASP A 26 2.44 -16.82 -16.54
C ASP A 26 1.31 -16.19 -17.40
N ALA A 27 0.91 -14.96 -17.07
CA ALA A 27 -0.15 -14.26 -17.78
C ALA A 27 0.33 -13.79 -19.16
N SER A 28 -0.29 -14.34 -20.21
CA SER A 28 0.14 -14.17 -21.61
C SER A 28 -0.16 -12.78 -22.20
N ASP A 29 -0.91 -11.92 -21.49
CA ASP A 29 -1.25 -10.56 -21.93
C ASP A 29 -1.10 -9.52 -20.80
N PRO A 30 0.07 -8.87 -20.69
CA PRO A 30 0.38 -7.91 -19.62
C PRO A 30 -0.51 -6.67 -19.62
N ALA A 31 -1.20 -6.35 -20.74
CA ALA A 31 -2.05 -5.17 -20.85
C ALA A 31 -3.46 -5.37 -20.26
N SER A 32 -3.86 -6.62 -20.02
CA SER A 32 -5.22 -6.99 -19.55
C SER A 32 -5.34 -7.11 -18.03
N ILE A 33 -4.21 -7.08 -17.31
CA ILE A 33 -4.17 -7.23 -15.86
C ILE A 33 -4.22 -5.85 -15.22
N PRO A 34 -5.19 -5.56 -14.32
CA PRO A 34 -5.18 -4.32 -13.56
C PRO A 34 -3.87 -4.18 -12.78
N PRO A 35 -3.40 -2.95 -12.50
CA PRO A 35 -2.15 -2.72 -11.76
C PRO A 35 -2.27 -3.17 -10.29
N LEU A 36 -2.12 -4.48 -10.06
CA LEU A 36 -2.28 -5.14 -8.76
C LEU A 36 -0.99 -5.18 -7.93
N ASN A 37 0.15 -4.82 -8.53
CA ASN A 37 1.47 -4.92 -7.91
C ASN A 37 1.54 -4.09 -6.61
N GLY A 38 1.05 -2.86 -6.63
CA GLY A 38 0.98 -1.98 -5.46
C GLY A 38 0.14 -2.60 -4.33
N PRO A 39 -1.14 -2.93 -4.56
CA PRO A 39 -1.98 -3.63 -3.59
C PRO A 39 -1.39 -4.91 -2.98
N ILE A 40 -0.84 -5.79 -3.80
CA ILE A 40 -0.24 -7.05 -3.34
C ILE A 40 0.95 -6.77 -2.41
N LEU A 41 1.86 -5.89 -2.84
CA LEU A 41 3.04 -5.52 -2.05
C LEU A 41 2.64 -4.80 -0.76
N ALA A 42 1.66 -3.89 -0.81
CA ALA A 42 1.18 -3.15 0.33
C ALA A 42 0.57 -4.06 1.41
N VAL A 43 -0.31 -4.98 1.01
CA VAL A 43 -0.92 -5.95 1.94
C VAL A 43 0.13 -6.93 2.49
N GLY A 44 1.05 -7.40 1.66
CA GLY A 44 2.15 -8.26 2.11
C GLY A 44 3.06 -7.57 3.13
N LEU A 45 3.48 -6.33 2.84
CA LEU A 45 4.22 -5.48 3.77
C LEU A 45 3.46 -5.23 5.08
N MET A 46 2.16 -4.92 4.97
CA MET A 46 1.30 -4.73 6.14
C MET A 46 1.30 -5.99 7.01
N GLY A 47 1.06 -7.16 6.42
CA GLY A 47 1.09 -8.43 7.14
C GLY A 47 2.41 -8.69 7.85
N VAL A 48 3.53 -8.65 7.10
CA VAL A 48 4.86 -8.93 7.65
C VAL A 48 5.26 -7.95 8.74
N SER A 49 5.17 -6.66 8.45
CA SER A 49 5.67 -5.62 9.36
C SER A 49 4.78 -5.47 10.58
N MET A 50 3.45 -5.50 10.40
CA MET A 50 2.51 -5.33 11.51
C MET A 50 2.45 -6.58 12.39
N ILE A 51 2.29 -7.78 11.80
CA ILE A 51 2.22 -9.03 12.58
C ILE A 51 3.58 -9.31 13.23
N GLY A 52 4.69 -9.10 12.52
CA GLY A 52 6.04 -9.29 13.07
C GLY A 52 6.35 -8.35 14.25
N ALA A 53 6.02 -7.07 14.14
CA ALA A 53 6.15 -6.13 15.26
C ALA A 53 5.20 -6.47 16.41
N ALA A 54 3.95 -6.85 16.12
CA ALA A 54 2.96 -7.19 17.13
C ALA A 54 3.30 -8.48 17.90
N ALA A 55 3.89 -9.47 17.22
CA ALA A 55 4.28 -10.74 17.81
C ALA A 55 5.52 -10.63 18.71
N THR A 56 6.42 -9.69 18.41
CA THR A 56 7.68 -9.51 19.15
C THR A 56 7.65 -8.35 20.14
N GLY A 57 6.69 -7.43 20.00
CA GLY A 57 6.66 -6.16 20.74
C GLY A 57 7.79 -5.21 20.37
N ARG A 58 8.52 -5.48 19.28
CA ARG A 58 9.70 -4.71 18.86
C ARG A 58 9.47 -4.11 17.48
N LEU A 59 9.43 -2.78 17.42
CA LEU A 59 9.24 -2.01 16.18
C LEU A 59 10.26 -2.42 15.11
N TRP A 60 11.54 -2.45 15.46
CA TRP A 60 12.61 -2.71 14.49
C TRP A 60 12.50 -4.08 13.83
N VAL A 61 11.94 -5.10 14.50
CA VAL A 61 11.77 -6.43 13.93
C VAL A 61 10.78 -6.39 12.77
N GLY A 62 9.62 -5.74 12.96
CA GLY A 62 8.64 -5.59 11.88
C GLY A 62 9.16 -4.78 10.70
N VAL A 63 9.94 -3.73 10.97
CA VAL A 63 10.60 -2.93 9.90
C VAL A 63 11.57 -3.80 9.12
N LEU A 64 12.51 -4.48 9.79
CA LEU A 64 13.49 -5.33 9.12
C LEU A 64 12.83 -6.45 8.32
N LEU A 65 11.81 -7.12 8.87
CA LEU A 65 11.10 -8.17 8.16
C LEU A 65 10.43 -7.65 6.89
N GLY A 66 9.81 -6.46 6.94
CA GLY A 66 9.19 -5.83 5.76
C GLY A 66 10.22 -5.51 4.68
N LEU A 67 11.34 -4.91 5.06
CA LEU A 67 12.44 -4.58 4.13
C LEU A 67 13.07 -5.84 3.52
N LEU A 68 13.30 -6.88 4.32
CA LEU A 68 13.84 -8.16 3.86
C LEU A 68 12.87 -8.87 2.91
N SER A 69 11.57 -8.85 3.21
CA SER A 69 10.53 -9.42 2.34
C SER A 69 10.53 -8.75 0.97
N VAL A 70 10.47 -7.42 0.91
CA VAL A 70 10.49 -6.70 -0.38
C VAL A 70 11.81 -6.86 -1.10
N GLY A 71 12.95 -6.76 -0.39
CA GLY A 71 14.27 -7.00 -0.98
C GLY A 71 14.39 -8.40 -1.59
N GLY A 72 13.86 -9.43 -0.90
CA GLY A 72 13.78 -10.79 -1.41
C GLY A 72 12.89 -10.93 -2.63
N LEU A 73 11.73 -10.26 -2.66
CA LEU A 73 10.82 -10.26 -3.82
C LEU A 73 11.44 -9.56 -5.04
N ILE A 74 12.15 -8.45 -4.84
CA ILE A 74 12.88 -7.75 -5.92
C ILE A 74 13.98 -8.66 -6.49
N LEU A 75 14.73 -9.34 -5.62
CA LEU A 75 15.76 -10.29 -6.05
C LEU A 75 15.15 -11.46 -6.83
N LEU A 76 14.03 -12.01 -6.35
CA LEU A 76 13.31 -13.07 -7.04
C LEU A 76 12.82 -12.61 -8.42
N ALA A 77 12.20 -11.43 -8.51
CA ALA A 77 11.75 -10.85 -9.77
C ALA A 77 12.90 -10.73 -10.78
N TYR A 78 14.07 -10.29 -10.30
CA TYR A 78 15.29 -10.23 -11.12
C TYR A 78 15.73 -11.61 -11.61
N THR A 79 15.71 -12.63 -10.76
CA THR A 79 16.04 -14.02 -11.17
C THR A 79 15.03 -14.62 -12.15
N LEU A 80 13.77 -14.16 -12.12
CA LEU A 80 12.72 -14.56 -13.06
C LEU A 80 12.78 -13.79 -14.39
N GLY A 81 13.71 -12.84 -14.55
CA GLY A 81 13.84 -12.03 -15.76
C GLY A 81 12.76 -10.96 -15.91
N MET A 82 12.05 -10.60 -14.82
CA MET A 82 11.07 -9.51 -14.86
C MET A 82 11.76 -8.15 -15.06
N PRO A 83 11.10 -7.18 -15.72
CA PRO A 83 11.66 -5.86 -15.95
C PRO A 83 12.06 -5.19 -14.63
N THR A 84 13.22 -4.53 -14.66
CA THR A 84 13.77 -3.85 -13.49
C THR A 84 12.87 -2.69 -13.06
N VAL A 85 12.87 -2.42 -11.76
CA VAL A 85 12.15 -1.27 -11.19
C VAL A 85 12.71 0.01 -11.79
N LEU A 86 11.87 0.76 -12.51
CA LEU A 86 12.25 1.99 -13.21
C LEU A 86 12.81 3.05 -12.24
N HIS A 87 12.24 3.16 -11.03
CA HIS A 87 12.60 4.17 -10.02
C HIS A 87 12.91 3.54 -8.66
N PRO A 88 14.10 2.94 -8.50
CA PRO A 88 14.43 2.16 -7.31
C PRO A 88 14.44 3.00 -6.03
N LEU A 89 14.80 4.28 -6.12
CA LEU A 89 14.80 5.20 -4.98
C LEU A 89 13.37 5.50 -4.50
N SER A 90 12.46 5.85 -5.40
CA SER A 90 11.06 6.16 -5.05
C SER A 90 10.35 4.94 -4.45
N VAL A 91 10.58 3.75 -5.02
CA VAL A 91 10.05 2.49 -4.48
C VAL A 91 10.65 2.22 -3.11
N GLY A 92 11.97 2.39 -2.95
CA GLY A 92 12.64 2.25 -1.67
C GLY A 92 12.04 3.16 -0.58
N PHE A 93 11.82 4.44 -0.89
CA PHE A 93 11.18 5.38 0.04
C PHE A 93 9.76 4.97 0.42
N ALA A 94 8.92 4.60 -0.55
CA ALA A 94 7.55 4.15 -0.28
C ALA A 94 7.52 2.90 0.62
N VAL A 95 8.39 1.93 0.32
CA VAL A 95 8.52 0.68 1.09
C VAL A 95 9.00 0.94 2.52
N ILE A 96 9.99 1.82 2.70
CA ILE A 96 10.49 2.18 4.04
C ILE A 96 9.38 2.85 4.86
N ILE A 97 8.69 3.83 4.30
CA ILE A 97 7.61 4.56 4.99
C ILE A 97 6.47 3.62 5.35
N ALA A 98 6.03 2.77 4.41
CA ALA A 98 4.99 1.78 4.65
C ALA A 98 5.39 0.78 5.74
N SER A 99 6.61 0.23 5.67
CA SER A 99 7.13 -0.73 6.65
C SER A 99 7.16 -0.13 8.06
N ILE A 100 7.63 1.12 8.20
CA ILE A 100 7.62 1.84 9.47
C ILE A 100 6.17 2.04 9.95
N SER A 101 5.28 2.55 9.11
CA SER A 101 3.88 2.81 9.46
C SER A 101 3.17 1.56 9.98
N PHE A 102 3.31 0.45 9.27
CA PHE A 102 2.70 -0.83 9.69
C PHE A 102 3.36 -1.41 10.93
N ALA A 103 4.69 -1.35 11.06
CA ALA A 103 5.39 -1.86 12.23
C ALA A 103 5.08 -1.04 13.50
N VAL A 104 4.91 0.28 13.40
CA VAL A 104 4.51 1.13 14.54
C VAL A 104 3.11 0.75 15.03
N ARG A 105 2.16 0.52 14.12
CA ARG A 105 0.82 0.03 14.50
C ARG A 105 0.88 -1.36 15.14
N GLY A 106 1.70 -2.26 14.60
CA GLY A 106 1.95 -3.56 15.22
C GLY A 106 2.53 -3.45 16.64
N ALA A 107 3.51 -2.56 16.84
CA ALA A 107 4.08 -2.29 18.16
C ALA A 107 3.05 -1.69 19.13
N LEU A 108 2.13 -0.86 18.64
CA LEU A 108 0.99 -0.37 19.44
C LEU A 108 0.10 -1.53 19.87
N PHE A 109 -0.23 -2.48 18.99
CA PHE A 109 -1.05 -3.65 19.34
C PHE A 109 -0.38 -4.55 20.38
N ALA A 110 0.94 -4.74 20.28
CA ALA A 110 1.70 -5.44 21.31
C ALA A 110 1.61 -4.75 22.67
N ARG A 111 1.61 -3.41 22.70
CA ARG A 111 1.47 -2.63 23.95
C ARG A 111 0.03 -2.68 24.51
N SER A 112 -0.98 -2.60 23.64
CA SER A 112 -2.38 -2.48 24.05
C SER A 112 -3.03 -3.82 24.42
N ALA A 113 -2.61 -4.91 23.77
CA ALA A 113 -3.19 -6.24 23.94
C ALA A 113 -2.18 -7.30 24.42
N SER A 114 -0.96 -6.88 24.79
CA SER A 114 0.10 -7.76 25.32
C SER A 114 0.32 -8.98 24.41
N ASP A 115 0.32 -10.19 24.96
CA ASP A 115 0.47 -11.47 24.26
C ASP A 115 -0.58 -11.73 23.15
N ARG A 116 -1.65 -10.93 23.09
CA ARG A 116 -2.70 -11.02 22.07
C ARG A 116 -2.59 -9.95 20.98
N GLY A 117 -1.58 -9.08 21.03
CA GLY A 117 -1.39 -8.02 20.02
C GLY A 117 -1.34 -8.52 18.59
N TRP A 118 -0.74 -9.69 18.36
CA TRP A 118 -0.66 -10.30 17.04
C TRP A 118 -2.03 -10.76 16.49
N TRP A 119 -3.01 -11.10 17.35
CA TRP A 119 -4.37 -11.38 16.90
C TRP A 119 -5.05 -10.14 16.35
N VAL A 120 -4.88 -8.99 17.02
CA VAL A 120 -5.39 -7.70 16.55
C VAL A 120 -4.77 -7.37 15.18
N ALA A 121 -3.45 -7.52 15.05
CA ALA A 121 -2.75 -7.33 13.79
C ALA A 121 -3.33 -8.23 12.67
N LEU A 122 -3.56 -9.51 12.96
CA LEU A 122 -4.14 -10.45 11.99
C LEU A 122 -5.52 -10.01 11.50
N PHE A 123 -6.43 -9.63 12.41
CA PHE A 123 -7.78 -9.19 12.02
C PHE A 123 -7.75 -7.88 11.22
N VAL A 124 -6.87 -6.95 11.59
CA VAL A 124 -6.71 -5.68 10.87
C VAL A 124 -6.16 -5.94 9.46
N VAL A 125 -5.08 -6.72 9.34
CA VAL A 125 -4.50 -7.10 8.03
C VAL A 125 -5.51 -7.84 7.18
N GLY A 126 -6.22 -8.83 7.73
CA GLY A 126 -7.24 -9.59 7.01
C GLY A 126 -8.41 -8.71 6.55
N GLY A 127 -8.87 -7.79 7.41
CA GLY A 127 -9.93 -6.84 7.07
C GLY A 127 -9.52 -5.89 5.95
N GLU A 128 -8.35 -5.25 6.06
CA GLU A 128 -7.85 -4.36 5.00
C GLU A 128 -7.58 -5.11 3.69
N ALA A 129 -6.99 -6.30 3.76
CA ALA A 129 -6.78 -7.16 2.60
C ALA A 129 -8.09 -7.50 1.89
N ALA A 130 -9.16 -7.81 2.65
CA ALA A 130 -10.47 -8.09 2.08
C ALA A 130 -11.06 -6.86 1.38
N VAL A 131 -10.95 -5.67 1.97
CA VAL A 131 -11.47 -4.43 1.35
C VAL A 131 -10.65 -4.08 0.11
N VAL A 132 -9.32 -4.18 0.17
CA VAL A 132 -8.43 -3.94 -0.98
C VAL A 132 -8.69 -4.93 -2.11
N ALA A 133 -8.83 -6.22 -1.80
CA ALA A 133 -9.17 -7.25 -2.78
C ALA A 133 -10.55 -7.03 -3.40
N THR A 134 -11.53 -6.60 -2.60
CA THR A 134 -12.87 -6.27 -3.10
C THR A 134 -12.82 -5.07 -4.04
N ALA A 135 -12.10 -4.01 -3.68
CA ALA A 135 -11.91 -2.83 -4.51
C ALA A 135 -11.18 -3.16 -5.82
N ALA A 136 -10.19 -4.06 -5.77
CA ALA A 136 -9.48 -4.52 -6.96
C ALA A 136 -10.36 -5.40 -7.87
N ALA A 137 -11.21 -6.25 -7.30
CA ALA A 137 -12.07 -7.15 -8.06
C ALA A 137 -13.32 -6.46 -8.62
N ARG A 138 -13.90 -5.51 -7.87
CA ARG A 138 -15.07 -4.71 -8.26
C ARG A 138 -14.92 -3.27 -7.73
N PRO A 139 -14.31 -2.37 -8.51
CA PRO A 139 -14.04 -1.00 -8.08
C PRO A 139 -15.30 -0.22 -7.70
N ASP A 140 -16.43 -0.51 -8.37
CA ASP A 140 -17.68 0.24 -8.18
C ASP A 140 -18.48 -0.16 -6.92
N MET A 141 -18.04 -1.18 -6.17
CA MET A 141 -18.79 -1.70 -5.01
C MET A 141 -18.49 -0.97 -3.71
N LEU A 142 -17.38 -0.24 -3.62
CA LEU A 142 -16.92 0.39 -2.37
C LEU A 142 -16.77 1.89 -2.58
N PRO A 143 -17.25 2.72 -1.64
CA PRO A 143 -17.13 4.15 -1.78
C PRO A 143 -15.71 4.63 -1.48
N ASP A 144 -15.26 5.67 -2.17
CA ASP A 144 -13.86 6.15 -2.10
C ASP A 144 -13.48 6.71 -0.73
N TRP A 145 -14.45 7.29 -0.02
CA TRP A 145 -14.22 7.73 1.36
C TRP A 145 -13.79 6.56 2.25
N LEU A 146 -14.28 5.34 1.99
CA LEU A 146 -13.88 4.15 2.74
C LEU A 146 -12.45 3.76 2.37
N LEU A 147 -12.09 3.78 1.09
CA LEU A 147 -10.73 3.48 0.63
C LEU A 147 -9.71 4.50 1.14
N ALA A 148 -10.10 5.78 1.21
CA ALA A 148 -9.29 6.85 1.75
C ALA A 148 -9.01 6.72 3.25
N LEU A 149 -9.75 5.90 3.99
CA LEU A 149 -9.50 5.61 5.41
C LEU A 149 -8.46 4.50 5.62
N LEU A 150 -8.12 3.73 4.57
CA LEU A 150 -7.35 2.50 4.67
C LEU A 150 -5.85 2.73 4.45
N PRO A 151 -5.01 2.46 5.46
CA PRO A 151 -3.58 2.56 5.27
C PRO A 151 -2.97 1.59 4.26
N ALA A 152 -3.54 0.39 4.08
CA ALA A 152 -3.14 -0.52 3.02
C ALA A 152 -3.39 0.11 1.65
N GLN A 153 -4.48 0.86 1.47
CA GLN A 153 -4.72 1.59 0.23
C GLN A 153 -3.73 2.73 0.02
N TRP A 154 -3.38 3.48 1.07
CA TRP A 154 -2.35 4.53 0.95
C TRP A 154 -1.01 3.94 0.51
N ALA A 155 -0.60 2.81 1.10
CA ALA A 155 0.61 2.12 0.69
C ALA A 155 0.50 1.59 -0.75
N SER A 156 -0.66 1.08 -1.14
CA SER A 156 -0.93 0.62 -2.50
C SER A 156 -0.73 1.74 -3.52
N MET A 157 -1.32 2.91 -3.26
CA MET A 157 -1.23 4.10 -4.12
C MET A 157 0.23 4.58 -4.23
N ALA A 158 0.94 4.71 -3.12
CA ALA A 158 2.31 5.17 -3.10
C ALA A 158 3.28 4.20 -3.81
N ILE A 159 3.15 2.89 -3.55
CA ILE A 159 4.00 1.86 -4.17
C ILE A 159 3.68 1.76 -5.66
N GLN A 160 2.39 1.73 -6.03
CA GLN A 160 1.99 1.64 -7.43
C GLN A 160 2.52 2.84 -8.22
N ALA A 161 2.37 4.06 -7.69
CA ALA A 161 2.88 5.26 -8.32
C ALA A 161 4.40 5.27 -8.49
N ALA A 162 5.13 4.76 -7.50
CA ALA A 162 6.58 4.60 -7.58
C ALA A 162 7.00 3.55 -8.63
N LEU A 163 6.22 2.48 -8.81
CA LEU A 163 6.45 1.47 -9.84
C LEU A 163 6.14 1.98 -11.26
N THR A 164 5.13 2.84 -11.42
CA THR A 164 4.66 3.31 -12.73
C THR A 164 5.17 4.70 -13.13
N ASN A 165 5.98 5.34 -12.29
CA ASN A 165 6.47 6.71 -12.50
C ASN A 165 5.36 7.77 -12.64
N SER A 166 4.27 7.61 -11.90
CA SER A 166 3.22 8.63 -11.86
C SER A 166 3.52 9.62 -10.72
N ALA A 167 3.99 10.81 -11.08
CA ALA A 167 4.31 11.88 -10.13
C ALA A 167 3.03 12.60 -9.68
N ASP A 168 2.13 11.88 -9.03
CA ASP A 168 0.78 12.35 -8.75
C ASP A 168 0.66 12.89 -7.32
N SER A 169 -0.13 13.96 -7.18
CA SER A 169 -0.63 14.50 -5.90
C SER A 169 -1.14 13.39 -4.96
N VAL A 170 -1.79 12.40 -5.55
CA VAL A 170 -2.30 11.17 -4.93
C VAL A 170 -1.20 10.42 -4.17
N ALA A 171 -0.07 10.14 -4.81
CA ALA A 171 1.03 9.38 -4.22
C ALA A 171 1.69 10.14 -3.06
N ASN A 172 1.90 11.45 -3.23
CA ASN A 172 2.45 12.30 -2.20
C ASN A 172 1.53 12.40 -0.98
N SER A 173 0.23 12.58 -1.21
CA SER A 173 -0.76 12.61 -0.12
C SER A 173 -0.78 11.30 0.67
N ALA A 174 -0.67 10.15 -0.01
CA ALA A 174 -0.63 8.84 0.62
C ALA A 174 0.65 8.62 1.43
N LEU A 175 1.82 9.05 0.94
CA LEU A 175 3.08 9.00 1.69
C LEU A 175 3.04 9.89 2.93
N ILE A 176 2.51 11.11 2.80
CA ILE A 176 2.31 12.04 3.93
C ILE A 176 1.37 11.40 4.96
N ALA A 177 0.26 10.80 4.52
CA ALA A 177 -0.68 10.12 5.38
C ALA A 177 -0.05 8.94 6.14
N LEU A 178 0.73 8.09 5.46
CA LEU A 178 1.45 6.99 6.09
C LEU A 178 2.47 7.47 7.12
N ALA A 179 3.31 8.44 6.76
CA ALA A 179 4.35 8.97 7.63
C ALA A 179 3.77 9.73 8.82
N GLY A 180 2.78 10.58 8.58
CA GLY A 180 2.11 11.38 9.60
C GLY A 180 1.34 10.52 10.60
N THR A 181 0.59 9.52 10.12
CA THR A 181 -0.08 8.57 11.02
C THR A 181 0.91 7.67 11.77
N ALA A 182 2.04 7.29 11.14
CA ALA A 182 3.11 6.56 11.84
C ALA A 182 3.69 7.39 12.99
N ALA A 183 4.01 8.67 12.75
CA ALA A 183 4.52 9.58 13.77
C ALA A 183 3.53 9.75 14.93
N ALA A 184 2.24 9.99 14.63
CA ALA A 184 1.20 10.12 15.65
C ALA A 184 1.03 8.81 16.45
N THR A 185 1.06 7.66 15.78
CA THR A 185 1.00 6.34 16.45
C THR A 185 2.23 6.10 17.32
N LEU A 186 3.42 6.53 16.89
CA LEU A 186 4.64 6.40 17.66
C LEU A 186 4.58 7.22 18.95
N VAL A 187 3.98 8.42 18.91
CA VAL A 187 3.69 9.22 20.11
C VAL A 187 2.82 8.44 21.10
N VAL A 188 1.79 7.71 20.62
CA VAL A 188 0.98 6.84 21.49
C VAL A 188 1.82 5.72 22.11
N VAL A 189 2.66 5.06 21.31
CA VAL A 189 3.55 3.99 21.79
C VAL A 189 4.52 4.53 22.86
N TRP A 190 5.06 5.73 22.68
CA TRP A 190 6.03 6.35 23.59
C TRP A 190 5.40 6.85 24.88
N LEU A 191 4.20 7.45 24.81
CA LEU A 191 3.51 8.02 25.96
C LEU A 191 2.60 7.03 26.69
N TRP A 192 2.61 5.75 26.29
CA TRP A 192 1.85 4.69 26.95
C TRP A 192 2.17 4.63 28.46
N PRO A 193 1.17 4.50 29.36
CA PRO A 193 -0.24 4.15 29.12
C PRO A 193 -1.20 5.37 29.06
N ARG A 194 -0.70 6.59 28.82
CA ARG A 194 -1.58 7.77 28.73
C ARG A 194 -2.58 7.58 27.58
N ARG A 195 -3.85 7.90 27.82
CA ARG A 195 -4.94 7.68 26.86
C ARG A 195 -5.18 8.86 25.91
N TRP A 196 -4.89 10.09 26.35
CA TRP A 196 -5.09 11.28 25.52
C TRP A 196 -4.33 11.26 24.17
N PRO A 197 -3.14 10.62 24.01
CA PRO A 197 -2.47 10.52 22.71
C PRO A 197 -3.29 9.79 21.63
N TYR A 198 -4.25 8.93 22.02
CA TYR A 198 -5.17 8.31 21.06
C TYR A 198 -6.04 9.35 20.34
N LEU A 199 -6.39 10.46 21.00
CA LEU A 199 -7.12 11.55 20.35
C LEU A 199 -6.27 12.19 19.25
N LEU A 200 -4.97 12.38 19.49
CA LEU A 200 -4.05 12.87 18.46
C LEU A 200 -3.94 11.88 17.30
N MET A 201 -3.74 10.60 17.60
CA MET A 201 -3.62 9.55 16.58
C MET A 201 -4.87 9.46 15.71
N PHE A 202 -6.05 9.47 16.33
CA PHE A 202 -7.32 9.39 15.60
C PHE A 202 -7.60 10.66 14.79
N SER A 203 -7.32 11.84 15.34
CA SER A 203 -7.46 13.11 14.62
C SER A 203 -6.49 13.20 13.44
N ALA A 204 -5.25 12.77 13.62
CA ALA A 204 -4.26 12.69 12.55
C ALA A 204 -4.73 11.71 11.47
N TRP A 205 -5.21 10.51 11.85
CA TRP A 205 -5.74 9.54 10.90
C TRP A 205 -6.90 10.10 10.09
N LEU A 206 -7.90 10.73 10.71
CA LEU A 206 -9.01 11.36 10.00
C LEU A 206 -8.56 12.52 9.11
N GLY A 207 -7.69 13.41 9.62
CA GLY A 207 -7.16 14.54 8.85
C GLY A 207 -6.35 14.11 7.63
N PHE A 208 -5.51 13.08 7.79
CA PHE A 208 -4.75 12.51 6.67
C PHE A 208 -5.63 11.71 5.71
N SER A 209 -6.69 11.07 6.19
CA SER A 209 -7.69 10.42 5.33
C SER A 209 -8.41 11.46 4.47
N ALA A 210 -8.79 12.60 5.05
CA ALA A 210 -9.37 13.71 4.32
C ALA A 210 -8.39 14.30 3.29
N LEU A 211 -7.10 14.41 3.65
CA LEU A 211 -6.06 14.83 2.71
C LEU A 211 -5.98 13.88 1.51
N VAL A 212 -5.96 12.56 1.73
CA VAL A 212 -5.92 11.56 0.66
C VAL A 212 -7.19 11.64 -0.19
N TYR A 213 -8.36 11.71 0.45
CA TYR A 213 -9.66 11.81 -0.22
C TYR A 213 -9.77 13.05 -1.13
N HIS A 214 -9.21 14.18 -0.70
CA HIS A 214 -9.25 15.45 -1.44
C HIS A 214 -8.03 15.71 -2.33
N SER A 215 -7.15 14.73 -2.51
CA SER A 215 -5.99 14.83 -3.42
C SER A 215 -6.21 13.97 -4.68
N PRO A 216 -7.16 14.31 -5.57
CA PRO A 216 -7.40 13.54 -6.79
C PRO A 216 -6.20 13.62 -7.74
N ALA A 217 -6.07 12.61 -8.61
CA ALA A 217 -5.09 12.62 -9.68
C ALA A 217 -5.33 13.83 -10.61
N PRO A 218 -4.29 14.45 -11.19
CA PRO A 218 -4.47 15.54 -12.14
C PRO A 218 -5.39 15.13 -13.29
N GLU A 219 -6.34 15.99 -13.68
CA GLU A 219 -7.08 15.78 -14.93
C GLU A 219 -6.07 15.83 -16.08
N LEU A 220 -5.95 14.72 -16.84
CA LEU A 220 -5.20 14.74 -18.09
C LEU A 220 -5.83 15.78 -19.03
N PRO A 221 -5.04 16.53 -19.81
CA PRO A 221 -5.58 17.46 -20.80
C PRO A 221 -6.58 16.73 -21.69
N ARG A 222 -7.83 17.21 -21.75
CA ARG A 222 -8.84 16.65 -22.66
C ARG A 222 -8.27 16.71 -24.08
N VAL A 223 -8.49 15.65 -24.86
CA VAL A 223 -8.07 15.57 -26.26
C VAL A 223 -8.52 16.80 -27.07
N ASP A 224 -9.63 17.42 -26.67
CA ASP A 224 -10.18 18.66 -27.21
C ASP A 224 -9.22 19.87 -27.11
N GLN A 225 -8.30 19.88 -26.13
CA GLN A 225 -7.30 20.93 -25.93
C GLN A 225 -6.03 20.71 -26.76
N VAL A 226 -5.79 19.48 -27.24
CA VAL A 226 -4.66 19.16 -28.14
C VAL A 226 -5.02 19.51 -29.60
N SER A 227 -6.30 19.42 -29.97
CA SER A 227 -6.78 19.75 -31.32
C SER A 227 -6.83 21.26 -31.65
N ALA A 228 -6.70 22.15 -30.67
CA ALA A 228 -6.72 23.60 -30.93
C ALA A 228 -5.37 24.16 -31.44
N ALA A 229 -4.30 23.36 -31.45
CA ALA A 229 -2.93 23.84 -31.73
C ALA A 229 -2.37 23.51 -33.13
N ALA A 230 -3.09 22.81 -34.02
CA ALA A 230 -2.62 22.62 -35.40
C ALA A 230 -3.76 22.29 -36.39
N PRO A 231 -3.78 22.86 -37.60
CA PRO A 231 -4.76 22.49 -38.62
C PRO A 231 -4.16 21.44 -39.56
N VAL A 232 -4.56 20.16 -39.48
CA VAL A 232 -4.48 19.22 -40.61
C VAL A 232 -5.62 18.20 -40.58
N SER A 233 -6.28 18.08 -41.73
CA SER A 233 -7.45 17.27 -42.10
C SER A 233 -7.36 15.73 -41.88
N PRO A 234 -8.50 15.00 -41.98
CA PRO A 234 -8.76 13.74 -41.29
C PRO A 234 -8.42 12.51 -42.13
N LEU A 235 -7.94 11.44 -41.49
CA LEU A 235 -8.11 10.05 -41.95
C LEU A 235 -7.71 9.05 -40.85
N ALA A 236 -8.55 8.02 -40.71
CA ALA A 236 -8.39 6.78 -39.95
C ALA A 236 -8.62 6.83 -38.42
N SER A 237 -9.91 6.76 -38.09
CA SER A 237 -10.48 6.26 -36.84
C SER A 237 -9.94 4.87 -36.46
N GLY A 238 -9.38 4.75 -35.26
CA GLY A 238 -9.00 3.49 -34.61
C GLY A 238 -9.09 3.63 -33.10
N THR A 239 -10.21 3.15 -32.55
CA THR A 239 -10.65 3.16 -31.15
C THR A 239 -9.58 2.66 -30.16
N ALA A 240 -9.21 3.47 -29.17
CA ALA A 240 -8.62 3.01 -27.91
C ALA A 240 -8.96 4.00 -26.78
N ARG A 241 -10.18 3.85 -26.23
CA ARG A 241 -10.63 4.48 -25.00
C ARG A 241 -10.29 3.48 -23.88
N TYR A 242 -9.21 3.69 -23.13
CA TYR A 242 -8.91 2.85 -21.96
C TYR A 242 -8.54 3.68 -20.72
N LEU A 243 -9.41 3.48 -19.71
CA LEU A 243 -9.19 3.51 -18.26
C LEU A 243 -8.75 4.83 -17.63
N HIS A 244 -9.74 5.71 -17.50
CA HIS A 244 -9.79 6.74 -16.47
C HIS A 244 -10.67 6.28 -15.31
N ASN A 245 -10.21 6.65 -14.10
CA ASN A 245 -10.95 6.91 -12.87
C ASN A 245 -10.77 5.89 -11.73
N PHE A 246 -9.83 6.22 -10.83
CA PHE A 246 -10.22 6.31 -9.42
C PHE A 246 -11.18 7.50 -9.33
N ARG A 247 -12.44 7.22 -9.03
CA ARG A 247 -13.47 8.22 -8.75
C ARG A 247 -14.24 7.77 -7.55
#